data_AF-A0A1V5W8E9-F1
#
_entry.id   AF-A0A1V5W8E9-F1
#
_cell.length_a   1.000
_cell.length_b   1.000
_cell.length_c   1.000
_cell.angle_alpha   90.00
_cell.angle_beta   90.00
_cell.angle_gamma   90.00
#
_symmetry.space_group_name_H-M   'P 1'
#
loop_
_entity.id
_entity.type
_entity.pdbx_description
1 polymer ?
#
loop_
_entity_poly.entity_id
_entity_poly.type
_entity_poly.pdbx_seq_one_letter_code
_entity_poly.pdbx_strand_id
1 'polypeptide(L)'
;MKNLAKAIVFFTIISIFFLLTACAGARGSIVLKDVNHPVSMSPYIYDKNGQVLSINKGLTYNGGFLIEKTYYGTFYSLIKLSGDDDVNQQINDAVKASNSDAVVNLHYVVDQGGTNGCCPLTWLPIWPGTAKVFIMGDMVKISKGGK
;
A
#
# COMPACT_ATOMS: atom_id res chain seq x y z
N MET A 1 -46.86 -24.86 7.91
CA MET A 1 -46.68 -23.47 7.40
C MET A 1 -45.80 -22.59 8.31
N LYS A 2 -46.05 -22.47 9.62
CA LYS A 2 -45.24 -21.62 10.53
C LYS A 2 -43.74 -21.96 10.56
N ASN A 3 -43.36 -23.23 10.48
CA ASN A 3 -41.94 -23.66 10.47
C ASN A 3 -41.25 -23.39 9.12
N LEU A 4 -41.99 -23.44 8.01
CA LEU A 4 -41.48 -23.11 6.68
C LEU A 4 -41.15 -21.61 6.59
N ALA A 5 -42.05 -20.75 7.08
CA ALA A 5 -41.82 -19.31 7.13
C ALA A 5 -40.61 -18.93 7.99
N LYS A 6 -40.43 -19.58 9.16
CA LYS A 6 -39.25 -19.39 10.01
C LYS A 6 -37.95 -19.82 9.32
N ALA A 7 -37.96 -20.94 8.60
CA ALA A 7 -36.80 -21.43 7.87
C ALA A 7 -36.41 -20.49 6.72
N ILE A 8 -37.39 -19.98 5.97
CA ILE A 8 -37.15 -18.99 4.90
C ILE A 8 -36.54 -17.71 5.48
N VAL A 9 -37.15 -17.14 6.53
CA VAL A 9 -36.63 -15.92 7.18
C VAL A 9 -35.21 -16.11 7.69
N PHE A 10 -34.93 -17.25 8.33
CA PHE A 10 -33.59 -17.58 8.81
C PHE A 10 -32.57 -17.67 7.66
N PHE A 11 -32.93 -18.36 6.57
CA PHE A 11 -32.08 -18.47 5.39
C PHE A 11 -31.82 -17.11 4.73
N THR A 12 -32.85 -16.27 4.61
CA THR A 12 -32.72 -14.91 4.05
C THR A 12 -31.80 -14.04 4.91
N ILE A 13 -31.94 -14.07 6.24
CA ILE A 13 -31.05 -13.34 7.16
C ILE A 13 -29.60 -13.79 6.99
N ILE A 14 -29.37 -15.11 6.91
CA ILE A 14 -28.04 -15.68 6.69
C ILE A 14 -27.47 -15.23 5.35
N SER A 15 -28.23 -15.34 4.26
CA SER A 15 -27.77 -14.89 2.92
C SER A 15 -27.46 -13.40 2.88
N ILE A 16 -28.29 -12.54 3.49
CA ILE A 16 -28.03 -11.10 3.58
C ILE A 16 -26.75 -10.84 4.38
N PHE A 17 -26.55 -11.54 5.50
CA PHE A 17 -25.33 -11.43 6.29
C PHE A 17 -24.08 -11.77 5.48
N PHE A 18 -24.09 -12.89 4.73
CA PHE A 18 -22.95 -13.28 3.88
C PHE A 18 -22.68 -12.30 2.74
N LEU A 19 -23.73 -11.76 2.11
CA LEU A 19 -23.60 -10.74 1.06
C LEU A 19 -23.01 -9.42 1.60
N LEU A 20 -23.33 -9.06 2.84
CA LEU A 20 -22.78 -7.87 3.49
C LEU A 20 -21.33 -8.06 3.96
N THR A 21 -20.89 -9.29 4.20
CA THR A 21 -19.52 -9.60 4.65
C THR A 21 -18.57 -10.05 3.54
N ALA A 22 -19.06 -10.25 2.31
CA ALA A 22 -18.28 -10.76 1.18
C ALA A 22 -17.32 -9.73 0.56
N CYS A 23 -16.50 -9.08 1.40
CA CYS A 23 -15.34 -8.32 0.93
C CYS A 23 -14.14 -9.25 0.81
N ALA A 24 -13.92 -9.80 -0.38
CA ALA A 24 -12.63 -10.35 -0.74
C ALA A 24 -11.58 -9.23 -0.71
N GLY A 25 -10.48 -9.44 0.01
CA GLY A 25 -9.42 -8.46 0.14
C GLY A 25 -8.15 -9.06 0.76
N ALA A 26 -7.17 -8.20 0.99
CA ALA A 26 -5.94 -8.55 1.66
C ALA A 26 -5.48 -7.41 2.58
N ARG A 27 -4.65 -7.75 3.56
CA ARG A 27 -3.96 -6.78 4.43
C ARG A 27 -2.49 -7.16 4.53
N GLY A 28 -1.63 -6.14 4.59
CA GLY A 28 -0.18 -6.30 4.70
C GLY A 28 0.42 -5.07 5.38
N SER A 29 1.66 -5.20 5.82
CA SER A 29 2.43 -4.08 6.37
C SER A 29 3.64 -3.84 5.48
N ILE A 30 3.88 -2.57 5.15
CA ILE A 30 5.07 -2.12 4.45
C ILE A 30 5.94 -1.41 5.48
N VAL A 31 7.21 -1.79 5.55
CA VAL A 31 8.17 -1.18 6.47
C VAL A 31 9.36 -0.62 5.70
N LEU A 32 9.92 0.47 6.22
CA LEU A 32 11.12 1.15 5.72
C LEU A 32 12.13 1.26 6.87
N LYS A 33 12.68 0.12 7.35
CA LYS A 33 13.55 0.13 8.54
C LYS A 33 14.95 0.68 8.26
N ASP A 34 15.57 0.21 7.18
CA ASP A 34 16.99 0.46 6.88
C ASP A 34 17.17 1.26 5.58
N VAL A 35 16.47 2.39 5.48
CA VAL A 35 16.68 3.32 4.37
C VAL A 35 17.87 4.22 4.69
N ASN A 36 18.86 4.24 3.80
CA ASN A 36 20.13 4.96 4.00
C ASN A 36 20.04 6.45 3.64
N HIS A 37 18.88 6.89 3.17
CA HIS A 37 18.62 8.22 2.65
C HIS A 37 17.41 8.84 3.36
N PRO A 38 17.35 10.17 3.52
CA PRO A 38 16.16 10.82 4.05
C PRO A 38 14.94 10.52 3.17
N VAL A 39 13.84 10.13 3.80
CA VAL A 39 12.56 9.88 3.14
C VAL A 39 11.48 10.68 3.85
N SER A 40 10.68 11.42 3.09
CA SER A 40 9.60 12.24 3.59
C SER A 40 8.33 11.98 2.81
N MET A 41 7.22 11.85 3.53
CA MET A 41 5.88 11.84 2.91
C MET A 41 5.43 13.25 2.48
N SER A 42 6.13 14.29 2.95
CA SER A 42 5.87 15.70 2.61
C SER A 42 6.77 16.17 1.46
N PRO A 43 6.47 17.31 0.81
CA PRO A 43 7.26 17.87 -0.29
C PRO A 43 8.60 18.50 0.15
N TYR A 44 9.06 18.21 1.36
CA TYR A 44 10.25 18.82 1.95
C TYR A 44 11.00 17.87 2.89
N ILE A 45 12.28 18.17 3.09
CA ILE A 45 13.15 17.58 4.12
C ILE A 45 13.82 18.71 4.91
N TYR A 46 14.46 18.36 6.02
CA TYR A 46 15.27 19.31 6.79
C TYR A 46 16.75 19.11 6.50
N ASP A 47 17.49 20.21 6.39
CA ASP A 47 18.95 20.17 6.39
C ASP A 47 19.49 19.88 7.81
N LYS A 48 20.82 19.76 7.93
CA LYS A 48 21.49 19.55 9.22
C LYS A 48 21.31 20.69 10.23
N ASN A 49 20.92 21.88 9.77
CA ASN A 49 20.68 23.08 10.58
C ASN A 49 19.18 23.25 10.93
N GLY A 50 18.32 22.32 10.50
CA GLY A 50 16.87 22.42 10.68
C GLY A 50 16.15 23.33 9.68
N GLN A 51 16.81 23.77 8.61
CA GLN A 51 16.17 24.54 7.54
C GLN A 51 15.36 23.63 6.62
N VAL A 52 14.17 24.09 6.25
CA VAL A 52 13.30 23.39 5.30
C VAL A 52 13.86 23.51 3.89
N LEU A 53 14.18 22.37 3.28
CA LEU A 53 14.52 22.22 1.87
C LEU A 53 13.32 21.68 1.12
N SER A 54 12.95 22.33 0.02
CA SER A 54 11.90 21.86 -0.90
C SER A 54 12.38 21.94 -2.34
N ILE A 55 11.64 21.35 -3.28
CA ILE A 55 11.92 21.52 -4.71
C ILE A 55 11.93 23.01 -5.04
N ASN A 56 12.95 23.47 -5.77
CA ASN A 56 13.24 24.88 -6.08
C ASN A 56 13.72 25.74 -4.89
N LYS A 57 13.89 25.15 -3.70
CA LYS A 57 14.42 25.80 -2.50
C LYS A 57 15.37 24.85 -1.78
N GLY A 58 16.55 24.65 -2.36
CA GLY A 58 17.57 23.74 -1.81
C GLY A 58 17.47 22.29 -2.27
N LEU A 59 16.38 21.89 -2.94
CA LEU A 59 16.26 20.60 -3.63
C LEU A 59 16.05 20.79 -5.14
N THR A 60 16.63 19.88 -5.91
CA THR A 60 16.41 19.73 -7.36
C THR A 60 15.76 18.38 -7.60
N TYR A 61 14.64 18.35 -8.33
CA TYR A 61 13.99 17.10 -8.73
C TYR A 61 14.92 16.27 -9.63
N ASN A 62 14.98 14.97 -9.38
CA ASN A 62 15.90 14.04 -10.04
C ASN A 62 15.22 12.72 -10.46
N GLY A 63 13.92 12.77 -10.73
CA GLY A 63 13.12 11.62 -11.15
C GLY A 63 12.20 11.12 -10.03
N GLY A 64 11.37 10.14 -10.36
CA GLY A 64 10.48 9.46 -9.41
C GLY A 64 10.64 7.96 -9.51
N PHE A 65 10.15 7.23 -8.50
CA PHE A 65 10.11 5.77 -8.53
C PHE A 65 8.69 5.26 -8.32
N LEU A 66 8.47 4.02 -8.76
CA LEU A 66 7.25 3.26 -8.55
C LEU A 66 7.65 1.85 -8.12
N ILE A 67 7.16 1.42 -6.97
CA ILE A 67 7.31 0.06 -6.46
C ILE A 67 5.91 -0.55 -6.37
N GLU A 68 5.70 -1.68 -7.04
CA GLU A 68 4.45 -2.46 -6.95
C GLU A 68 4.63 -3.64 -6.01
N LYS A 69 3.68 -3.79 -5.07
CA LYS A 69 3.57 -4.93 -4.16
C LYS A 69 2.17 -5.52 -4.25
N THR A 70 2.06 -6.84 -4.16
CA THR A 70 0.78 -7.54 -4.17
C THR A 70 0.63 -8.38 -2.91
N TYR A 71 -0.44 -8.10 -2.16
CA TYR A 71 -0.82 -8.85 -0.97
C TYR A 71 -1.97 -9.79 -1.27
N TYR A 72 -1.91 -10.98 -0.69
CA TYR A 72 -2.97 -11.97 -0.72
C TYR A 72 -3.51 -12.21 0.69
N GLY A 73 -4.82 -12.40 0.79
CA GLY A 73 -5.50 -12.71 2.03
C GLY A 73 -6.65 -13.68 1.78
N THR A 74 -7.10 -14.37 2.82
CA THR A 74 -8.28 -15.25 2.78
C THR A 74 -9.07 -15.07 4.08
N PHE A 75 -10.25 -15.69 4.16
CA PHE A 75 -11.26 -15.45 5.19
C PHE A 75 -11.57 -13.96 5.30
N TYR A 76 -11.84 -13.34 4.15
CA TYR A 76 -12.11 -11.90 4.02
C TYR A 76 -11.01 -11.03 4.64
N SER A 77 -9.75 -11.31 4.27
CA SER A 77 -8.53 -10.65 4.78
C SER A 77 -8.12 -10.99 6.21
N LEU A 78 -8.88 -11.84 6.94
CA LEU A 78 -8.53 -12.22 8.31
C LEU A 78 -7.20 -12.97 8.35
N ILE A 79 -6.99 -13.90 7.43
CA ILE A 79 -5.74 -14.66 7.31
C ILE A 79 -4.90 -14.00 6.22
N LYS A 80 -3.71 -13.53 6.59
CA LYS A 80 -2.70 -13.04 5.65
C LYS A 80 -2.05 -14.24 4.95
N LEU A 81 -2.08 -14.25 3.62
CA LEU A 81 -1.33 -15.24 2.82
C LEU A 81 0.02 -14.69 2.37
N SER A 82 0.13 -13.37 2.21
CA SER A 82 1.40 -12.67 2.02
C SER A 82 2.00 -12.24 3.36
N GLY A 83 3.34 -12.26 3.45
CA GLY A 83 4.08 -11.67 4.56
C GLY A 83 4.08 -10.14 4.52
N ASP A 84 4.68 -9.53 5.54
CA ASP A 84 5.00 -8.10 5.50
C ASP A 84 6.20 -7.89 4.56
N ASP A 85 6.20 -6.77 3.83
CA ASP A 85 7.30 -6.41 2.92
C ASP A 85 8.19 -5.34 3.53
N ASP A 86 9.49 -5.50 3.33
CA ASP A 86 10.45 -4.42 3.45
C ASP A 86 10.82 -3.93 2.04
N VAL A 87 10.67 -2.62 1.83
CA VAL A 87 10.99 -1.96 0.55
C VAL A 87 12.24 -1.09 0.63
N ASN A 88 12.96 -1.16 1.76
CA ASN A 88 14.21 -0.44 2.00
C ASN A 88 15.22 -0.57 0.86
N GLN A 89 15.52 -1.80 0.43
CA GLN A 89 16.52 -2.08 -0.59
C GLN A 89 16.11 -1.50 -1.95
N GLN A 90 14.83 -1.62 -2.31
CA GLN A 90 14.30 -1.09 -3.56
C GLN A 90 14.39 0.44 -3.61
N ILE A 91 14.10 1.11 -2.48
CA ILE A 91 14.26 2.56 -2.36
C ILE A 91 15.75 2.96 -2.42
N ASN A 92 16.61 2.27 -1.66
CA ASN A 92 18.05 2.53 -1.64
C ASN A 92 18.66 2.36 -3.05
N ASP A 93 18.28 1.30 -3.76
CA ASP A 93 18.76 1.02 -5.12
C ASP A 93 18.25 2.08 -6.10
N ALA A 94 16.99 2.52 -6.00
CA ALA A 94 16.44 3.58 -6.85
C ALA A 94 17.14 4.93 -6.61
N VAL A 95 17.37 5.30 -5.36
CA VAL A 95 18.08 6.55 -4.99
C VAL A 95 19.54 6.49 -5.46
N LYS A 96 20.21 5.35 -5.28
CA LYS A 96 21.59 5.14 -5.74
C LYS A 96 21.70 5.17 -7.26
N ALA A 97 20.80 4.48 -7.97
CA ALA A 97 20.79 4.42 -9.44
C ALA A 97 20.55 5.79 -10.08
N SER A 98 19.71 6.63 -9.45
CA SER A 98 19.45 7.99 -9.90
C SER A 98 20.51 9.00 -9.42
N ASN A 99 21.46 8.60 -8.57
CA ASN A 99 22.40 9.51 -7.91
C ASN A 99 21.70 10.66 -7.18
N SER A 100 20.59 10.33 -6.52
CA SER A 100 19.79 11.24 -5.69
C SER A 100 20.25 11.21 -4.25
N ASP A 101 19.88 12.23 -3.47
CA ASP A 101 20.28 12.35 -2.07
C ASP A 101 19.15 11.95 -1.11
N ALA A 102 17.88 12.16 -1.52
CA ALA A 102 16.70 11.93 -0.69
C ALA A 102 15.44 11.62 -1.52
N VAL A 103 14.36 11.25 -0.83
CA VAL A 103 13.01 11.07 -1.37
C VAL A 103 12.04 12.00 -0.65
N VAL A 104 11.21 12.71 -1.41
CA VAL A 104 10.08 13.52 -0.90
C VAL A 104 8.77 13.06 -1.55
N ASN A 105 7.64 13.55 -1.03
CA ASN A 105 6.31 13.16 -1.51
C ASN A 105 6.09 11.65 -1.53
N LEU A 106 6.69 10.91 -0.59
CA LEU A 106 6.44 9.48 -0.47
C LEU A 106 4.95 9.26 -0.15
N HIS A 107 4.28 8.51 -1.02
CA HIS A 107 2.90 8.14 -0.82
C HIS A 107 2.64 6.74 -1.38
N TYR A 108 1.49 6.19 -1.03
CA TYR A 108 1.06 4.90 -1.53
C TYR A 108 -0.39 4.97 -1.98
N VAL A 109 -0.72 4.16 -2.98
CA VAL A 109 -2.08 3.95 -3.48
C VAL A 109 -2.38 2.46 -3.39
N VAL A 110 -3.58 2.13 -2.93
CA VAL A 110 -4.07 0.75 -2.86
C VAL A 110 -5.13 0.56 -3.92
N ASP A 111 -4.99 -0.49 -4.72
CA ASP A 111 -5.95 -0.90 -5.74
C ASP A 111 -6.41 -2.35 -5.51
N GLN A 112 -7.57 -2.68 -6.07
CA GLN A 112 -8.14 -4.01 -6.01
C GLN A 112 -7.47 -4.96 -7.02
N GLY A 113 -7.22 -6.19 -6.60
CA GLY A 113 -6.78 -7.24 -7.52
C GLY A 113 -7.96 -7.92 -8.23
N GLY A 114 -7.70 -8.56 -9.37
CA GLY A 114 -8.75 -9.21 -10.18
C GLY A 114 -9.46 -10.36 -9.46
N THR A 115 -8.83 -11.00 -8.48
CA THR A 115 -9.43 -12.06 -7.65
C THR A 115 -10.64 -11.58 -6.84
N ASN A 116 -10.71 -10.27 -6.54
CA ASN A 116 -11.81 -9.67 -5.78
C ASN A 116 -13.11 -9.55 -6.58
N GLY A 117 -13.05 -9.68 -7.92
CA GLY A 117 -14.21 -9.60 -8.82
C GLY A 117 -14.81 -10.95 -9.21
N CYS A 118 -14.27 -12.07 -8.72
CA CYS A 118 -14.65 -13.41 -9.17
C CYS A 118 -15.91 -13.94 -8.48
N CYS A 119 -17.07 -13.35 -8.75
CA CYS A 119 -18.36 -13.84 -8.26
C CYS A 119 -18.74 -15.18 -8.94
N PRO A 120 -19.33 -16.16 -8.23
CA PRO A 120 -19.72 -16.14 -6.81
C PRO A 120 -18.61 -16.59 -5.85
N LEU A 121 -17.40 -16.89 -6.33
CA LEU A 121 -16.32 -17.46 -5.52
C LEU A 121 -15.86 -16.50 -4.42
N THR A 122 -15.92 -15.19 -4.66
CA THR A 122 -15.67 -14.14 -3.65
C THR A 122 -16.61 -14.19 -2.43
N TRP A 123 -17.75 -14.89 -2.54
CA TRP A 123 -18.65 -15.13 -1.41
C TRP A 123 -18.14 -16.23 -0.48
N LEU A 124 -17.21 -17.08 -0.93
CA LEU A 124 -16.64 -18.13 -0.10
C LEU A 124 -15.54 -17.54 0.77
N PRO A 125 -15.53 -17.77 2.10
CA PRO A 125 -14.51 -17.20 2.98
C PRO A 125 -13.12 -17.71 2.60
N ILE A 126 -12.99 -18.93 2.08
CA ILE A 126 -11.70 -19.51 1.68
C ILE A 126 -11.11 -18.87 0.42
N TRP A 127 -11.89 -18.10 -0.34
CA TRP A 127 -11.43 -17.51 -1.60
C TRP A 127 -10.35 -16.45 -1.35
N PRO A 128 -9.23 -16.48 -2.10
CA PRO A 128 -8.18 -15.50 -1.92
C PRO A 128 -8.62 -14.13 -2.46
N GLY A 129 -8.54 -13.12 -1.61
CA GLY A 129 -8.58 -11.72 -2.02
C GLY A 129 -7.18 -11.18 -2.30
N THR A 130 -7.12 -10.07 -3.02
CA THR A 130 -5.87 -9.42 -3.43
C THR A 130 -5.93 -7.91 -3.25
N ALA A 131 -4.84 -7.34 -2.75
CA ALA A 131 -4.62 -5.89 -2.72
C ALA A 131 -3.31 -5.57 -3.44
N LYS A 132 -3.37 -4.69 -4.44
CA LYS A 132 -2.18 -4.14 -5.10
C LYS A 132 -1.81 -2.83 -4.44
N VAL A 133 -0.55 -2.66 -4.09
CA VAL A 133 -0.05 -1.45 -3.45
C VAL A 133 1.04 -0.86 -4.31
N PHE A 134 0.85 0.40 -4.68
CA PHE A 134 1.79 1.18 -5.48
C PHE A 134 2.43 2.22 -4.57
N ILE A 135 3.74 2.11 -4.36
CA ILE A 135 4.52 3.03 -3.52
C ILE A 135 5.31 3.94 -4.45
N MET A 136 5.15 5.25 -4.27
CA MET A 136 5.68 6.26 -5.16
C MET A 136 6.34 7.38 -4.38
N GLY A 137 7.33 8.03 -4.98
CA GLY A 137 7.98 9.20 -4.41
C GLY A 137 8.88 9.91 -5.40
N ASP A 138 9.18 11.16 -5.09
CA ASP A 138 10.07 12.02 -5.88
C ASP A 138 11.49 11.91 -5.33
N MET A 139 12.42 11.47 -6.16
CA MET A 139 13.84 11.46 -5.85
C MET A 139 14.43 12.84 -6.11
N VAL A 140 15.18 13.35 -5.15
CA VAL A 140 15.69 14.73 -5.17
C VAL A 140 17.17 14.78 -4.84
N LYS A 141 17.83 15.81 -5.36
CA LYS A 141 19.23 16.13 -5.09
C LYS A 141 19.32 17.42 -4.28
N ILE A 142 20.19 17.46 -3.28
CA ILE A 142 20.42 18.67 -2.47
C ILE A 142 21.31 19.61 -3.30
N SER A 143 20.82 20.80 -3.59
CA SER A 143 21.59 21.78 -4.37
C SER A 143 22.68 22.43 -3.51
N LYS A 144 23.79 22.86 -4.14
CA LYS A 144 25.04 23.34 -3.50
C LYS A 144 24.89 24.56 -2.57
N GLY A 145 23.69 25.09 -2.35
CA GLY A 145 23.39 26.16 -1.39
C GLY A 145 22.76 25.72 -0.06
N GLY A 146 22.47 24.42 0.12
CA GLY A 146 21.85 23.87 1.34
C GLY A 146 22.82 23.15 2.29
N LYS A 147 24.11 23.56 2.31
CA LYS A 147 25.14 22.98 3.18
C LYS A 147 25.39 23.82 4.41
#